data_AF-A0A9N9N4S9-F1
#
_entry.id   AF-A0A9N9N4S9-F1
#
_cell.length_a   1.000
_cell.length_b   1.000
_cell.length_c   1.000
_cell.angle_alpha   90.00
_cell.angle_beta   90.00
_cell.angle_gamma   90.00
#
_symmetry.space_group_name_H-M   'P 1'
#
loop_
_entity.id
_entity.type
_entity.pdbx_description
1 polymer ?
#
loop_
_entity_poly.entity_id
_entity_poly.type
_entity_poly.pdbx_seq_one_letter_code
_entity_poly.pdbx_strand_id
1 'polypeptide(L)'
;MFYFIEPETLSSPEKIPKRRKPNMFIMYRKDMMKYKPHNMPMTKYSKLVSAWWKNIPAEEKARLQRRYQIDRDQKLQEYARNKIETKVPLKNDEFTQIKSTVDDPVNESTDELTAKNKSVPVNES
;
A
#
# COMPACT_ATOMS: atom_id res chain seq x y z
N MET A 1 -16.78 9.85 -61.12
CA MET A 1 -16.02 10.45 -59.99
C MET A 1 -16.70 9.96 -58.72
N PHE A 2 -16.13 8.96 -58.05
CA PHE A 2 -16.71 8.42 -56.82
C PHE A 2 -16.20 9.25 -55.65
N TYR A 3 -17.11 9.91 -54.92
CA TYR A 3 -16.79 10.61 -53.69
C TYR A 3 -16.58 9.56 -52.60
N PHE A 4 -15.32 9.30 -52.26
CA PHE A 4 -14.94 8.56 -51.07
C PHE A 4 -15.19 9.50 -49.88
N ILE A 5 -16.36 9.33 -49.24
CA ILE A 5 -16.69 10.01 -48.00
C ILE A 5 -15.84 9.37 -46.91
N GLU A 6 -14.80 10.08 -46.48
CA GLU A 6 -14.02 9.75 -45.30
C GLU A 6 -14.95 9.93 -44.09
N PRO A 7 -15.34 8.87 -43.37
CA PRO A 7 -16.19 9.02 -42.22
C PRO A 7 -15.34 9.68 -41.12
N GLU A 8 -15.56 10.99 -40.96
CA GLU A 8 -15.26 11.76 -39.75
C GLU A 8 -15.34 10.83 -38.55
N THR A 9 -14.19 10.49 -37.97
CA THR A 9 -14.11 9.61 -36.81
C THR A 9 -14.74 10.37 -35.65
N LEU A 10 -16.05 10.17 -35.49
CA LEU A 10 -16.83 10.59 -34.34
C LEU A 10 -16.06 10.13 -33.11
N SER A 11 -15.37 11.09 -32.49
CA SER A 11 -14.68 10.98 -31.23
C SER A 11 -15.72 10.60 -30.18
N SER A 12 -15.96 9.30 -30.04
CA SER A 12 -16.68 8.73 -28.92
C SER A 12 -15.97 9.25 -27.66
N PRO A 13 -16.69 9.80 -26.66
CA PRO A 13 -16.06 10.20 -25.40
C PRO A 13 -15.25 9.01 -24.89
N GLU A 14 -13.95 9.24 -24.73
CA GLU A 14 -12.97 8.23 -24.37
C GLU A 14 -13.41 7.58 -23.05
N LYS A 15 -14.02 6.39 -23.15
CA LYS A 15 -14.55 5.68 -21.98
C LYS A 15 -13.36 5.27 -21.14
N ILE A 16 -13.06 6.03 -20.09
CA ILE A 16 -11.99 5.68 -19.15
C ILE A 16 -12.27 4.26 -18.63
N PRO A 17 -11.40 3.28 -18.93
CA PRO A 17 -11.66 1.91 -18.58
C PRO A 17 -11.66 1.76 -17.06
N LYS A 18 -12.77 1.25 -16.50
CA LYS A 18 -12.86 0.94 -15.08
C LYS A 18 -11.81 -0.12 -14.74
N ARG A 19 -10.80 0.27 -13.96
CA ARG A 19 -9.75 -0.63 -13.48
C ARG A 19 -10.38 -1.71 -12.59
N ARG A 20 -10.10 -2.97 -12.90
CA ARG A 20 -10.57 -4.10 -12.08
C ARG A 20 -9.90 -4.07 -10.71
N LYS A 21 -10.63 -4.50 -9.67
CA LYS A 21 -10.05 -4.67 -8.33
C LYS A 21 -8.90 -5.70 -8.43
N PRO A 22 -7.72 -5.41 -7.85
CA PRO A 22 -6.59 -6.31 -7.90
C PRO A 22 -6.93 -7.64 -7.20
N ASN A 23 -6.62 -8.76 -7.83
CA ASN A 23 -6.80 -10.09 -7.25
C ASN A 23 -5.72 -10.37 -6.18
N MET A 24 -5.98 -11.30 -5.25
CA MET A 24 -5.04 -11.79 -4.24
C MET A 24 -3.67 -12.16 -4.82
N PHE A 25 -3.62 -12.79 -6.00
CA PHE A 25 -2.36 -13.10 -6.69
C PHE A 25 -1.55 -11.83 -7.04
N ILE A 26 -2.22 -10.73 -7.40
CA ILE A 26 -1.55 -9.47 -7.75
C ILE A 26 -0.90 -8.85 -6.51
N MET A 27 -1.56 -8.92 -5.35
CA MET A 27 -0.98 -8.51 -4.08
C MET A 27 0.23 -9.37 -3.71
N TYR A 28 0.08 -10.69 -3.80
CA TYR A 28 1.19 -11.61 -3.58
C TYR A 28 2.38 -11.32 -4.50
N ARG A 29 2.15 -11.12 -5.80
CA ARG A 29 3.21 -10.76 -6.74
C ARG A 29 3.90 -9.45 -6.38
N LYS A 30 3.13 -8.45 -5.93
CA LYS A 30 3.67 -7.17 -5.46
C LYS A 30 4.60 -7.38 -4.27
N ASP A 31 4.19 -8.18 -3.29
CA ASP A 31 5.02 -8.53 -2.14
C ASP A 31 6.28 -9.28 -2.55
N MET A 32 6.19 -10.13 -3.56
CA MET A 32 7.36 -10.85 -4.10
C MET A 32 8.30 -9.95 -4.91
N MET A 33 7.90 -8.76 -5.35
CA MET A 33 8.79 -7.88 -6.14
C MET A 33 10.08 -7.52 -5.39
N LYS A 34 10.06 -7.48 -4.05
CA LYS A 34 11.25 -7.22 -3.24
C LYS A 34 12.36 -8.26 -3.40
N TYR A 35 12.00 -9.47 -3.85
CA TYR A 35 12.93 -10.58 -4.07
C TYR A 35 13.30 -10.74 -5.55
N LYS A 36 12.86 -9.80 -6.41
CA LYS A 36 13.13 -9.90 -7.84
C LYS A 36 14.63 -9.65 -8.11
N PRO A 37 15.33 -10.57 -8.80
CA PRO A 37 16.71 -10.33 -9.20
C PRO A 37 16.82 -9.18 -10.21
N HIS A 38 17.89 -8.39 -10.07
CA HIS A 38 18.09 -7.10 -10.77
C HIS A 38 17.97 -7.24 -12.30
N ASN A 39 18.51 -8.32 -12.88
CA ASN A 39 18.58 -8.52 -14.33
C ASN A 39 17.55 -9.50 -14.90
N MET A 40 16.50 -9.84 -14.14
CA MET A 40 15.45 -10.73 -14.65
C MET A 40 14.30 -9.93 -15.29
N PRO A 41 13.86 -10.28 -16.51
CA PRO A 41 12.70 -9.63 -17.12
C PRO A 41 11.41 -9.99 -16.36
N MET A 42 10.47 -9.04 -16.33
CA MET A 42 9.20 -9.19 -15.61
C MET A 42 8.38 -10.39 -16.08
N THR A 43 8.49 -10.76 -17.35
CA THR A 43 7.81 -11.92 -17.95
C THR A 43 8.28 -13.24 -17.34
N LYS A 44 9.61 -13.44 -17.23
CA LYS A 44 10.19 -14.61 -16.57
C LYS A 44 9.87 -14.63 -15.08
N TYR A 45 10.00 -13.48 -14.42
CA TYR A 45 9.70 -13.38 -12.99
C TYR A 45 8.22 -13.68 -12.68
N SER A 46 7.29 -13.15 -13.49
CA SER A 46 5.86 -13.40 -13.30
C SER A 46 5.52 -14.89 -13.46
N LYS A 47 6.18 -15.61 -14.39
CA LYS A 47 6.03 -17.07 -14.52
C LYS A 47 6.48 -17.81 -13.25
N LEU A 48 7.63 -17.42 -12.68
CA LEU A 48 8.14 -18.01 -11.43
C LEU A 48 7.19 -17.77 -10.26
N VAL A 49 6.75 -16.51 -10.08
CA VAL A 49 5.82 -16.17 -9.00
C VAL A 49 4.49 -16.91 -9.15
N SER A 50 4.00 -17.09 -10.38
CA SER A 50 2.82 -17.92 -10.63
C SER A 50 3.03 -19.40 -10.28
N ALA A 51 4.24 -19.93 -10.48
CA ALA A 51 4.57 -21.30 -10.05
C ALA A 51 4.63 -21.39 -8.52
N TRP A 52 5.30 -20.45 -7.85
CA TRP A 52 5.33 -20.37 -6.39
C TRP A 52 3.93 -20.27 -5.80
N TRP A 53 3.08 -19.41 -6.35
CA TRP A 53 1.69 -19.23 -5.94
C TRP A 53 0.88 -20.53 -5.94
N LYS A 54 1.10 -21.39 -6.93
CA LYS A 54 0.43 -22.71 -7.02
C LYS A 54 0.92 -23.69 -5.95
N ASN A 55 2.16 -23.54 -5.50
CA ASN A 55 2.82 -24.40 -4.51
C ASN A 55 2.72 -23.89 -3.07
N ILE A 56 1.98 -22.80 -2.83
CA ILE A 56 1.76 -22.27 -1.47
C ILE A 56 0.86 -23.25 -0.68
N PRO A 57 1.22 -23.60 0.58
CA PRO A 57 0.37 -24.44 1.42
C PRO A 57 -0.96 -23.75 1.74
N ALA A 58 -2.00 -24.54 1.99
CA ALA A 58 -3.36 -24.03 2.20
C ALA A 58 -3.45 -23.03 3.37
N GLU A 59 -2.70 -23.26 4.44
CA GLU A 59 -2.64 -22.37 5.60
C GLU A 59 -2.10 -20.98 5.24
N GLU A 60 -0.99 -20.94 4.50
CA GLU A 60 -0.39 -19.67 4.04
C GLU A 60 -1.32 -18.96 3.06
N LYS A 61 -2.02 -19.71 2.20
CA LYS A 61 -3.03 -19.16 1.30
C LYS A 61 -4.19 -18.52 2.06
N ALA A 62 -4.65 -19.14 3.16
CA ALA A 62 -5.67 -18.57 4.04
C ALA A 62 -5.20 -17.29 4.73
N ARG A 63 -3.94 -17.25 5.18
CA ARG A 63 -3.32 -16.04 5.75
C ARG A 63 -3.28 -14.90 4.73
N LEU A 64 -2.86 -15.18 3.51
CA LEU A 64 -2.82 -14.21 2.41
C LEU A 64 -4.23 -13.75 2.02
N GLN A 65 -5.23 -14.64 2.05
CA GLN A 65 -6.63 -14.30 1.82
C GLN A 65 -7.17 -13.34 2.88
N ARG A 66 -6.88 -13.59 4.17
CA ARG A 66 -7.27 -12.67 5.25
C ARG A 66 -6.63 -11.29 5.08
N ARG A 67 -5.33 -11.23 4.78
CA ARG A 67 -4.62 -9.96 4.53
C ARG A 67 -5.24 -9.22 3.33
N TYR A 68 -5.52 -9.93 2.24
CA TYR A 68 -6.15 -9.36 1.05
C TYR A 68 -7.53 -8.77 1.37
N GLN A 69 -8.33 -9.48 2.15
CA GLN A 69 -9.66 -9.04 2.55
C GLN A 69 -9.60 -7.73 3.35
N ILE A 70 -8.67 -7.62 4.31
CA ILE A 70 -8.46 -6.42 5.12
C ILE A 70 -8.04 -5.23 4.23
N ASP A 71 -7.03 -5.40 3.37
CA ASP A 71 -6.56 -4.32 2.47
C ASP A 71 -7.66 -3.85 1.51
N ARG A 72 -8.48 -4.79 1.01
CA ARG A 72 -9.62 -4.48 0.15
C ARG A 72 -10.66 -3.63 0.87
N ASP A 73 -10.97 -3.96 2.11
CA ASP A 73 -11.98 -3.27 2.89
C ASP A 73 -11.48 -1.89 3.36
N GLN A 74 -10.19 -1.77 3.73
CA GLN A 74 -9.54 -0.49 4.01
C GLN A 74 -9.60 0.47 2.81
N LYS A 75 -9.21 0.01 1.62
CA LYS A 75 -9.29 0.83 0.39
C LYS A 75 -10.70 1.28 0.05
N LEU A 76 -11.70 0.46 0.37
CA LEU A 76 -13.11 0.83 0.15
C LEU A 76 -13.53 1.94 1.13
N GLN A 77 -13.10 1.87 2.39
CA GLN A 77 -13.35 2.91 3.38
C GLN A 77 -12.63 4.22 3.02
N GLU A 78 -11.37 4.16 2.61
CA GLU A 78 -10.61 5.33 2.14
C GLU A 78 -11.30 5.99 0.94
N TYR A 79 -11.73 5.20 -0.05
CA TYR A 79 -12.47 5.73 -1.20
C TYR A 79 -13.79 6.39 -0.78
N ALA A 80 -14.53 5.77 0.15
CA ALA A 80 -15.77 6.34 0.67
C ALA A 80 -15.53 7.67 1.38
N ARG A 81 -14.49 7.76 2.22
CA ARG A 81 -14.07 8.98 2.91
C ARG A 81 -13.71 10.09 1.92
N ASN A 82 -12.82 9.82 0.97
CA ASN A 82 -12.35 10.82 -0.01
C ASN A 82 -13.49 11.31 -0.94
N LYS A 83 -14.49 10.45 -1.21
CA LYS A 83 -15.68 10.82 -1.99
C LYS A 83 -16.63 11.75 -1.22
N ILE A 84 -16.59 11.73 0.11
CA ILE A 84 -17.38 12.64 0.96
C ILE A 84 -16.67 14.00 1.06
N GLU A 85 -15.35 14.01 1.26
CA GLU A 85 -14.54 15.24 1.37
C GLU A 85 -14.59 16.10 0.09
N THR A 86 -14.67 15.48 -1.09
CA THR A 86 -14.79 16.20 -2.39
C THR A 86 -16.18 16.78 -2.69
N LYS A 87 -17.19 16.51 -1.85
CA LYS A 87 -18.57 17.00 -2.03
C LYS A 87 -18.95 18.14 -1.08
N VAL A 88 -18.07 18.56 -0.18
CA VAL A 88 -18.31 19.75 0.64
C VAL A 88 -17.89 20.98 -0.18
N PRO A 89 -18.82 21.85 -0.60
CA PRO A 89 -18.43 23.13 -1.18
C PRO A 89 -17.80 23.95 -0.05
N LEU A 90 -16.49 24.17 -0.14
CA LEU A 90 -15.78 25.12 0.70
C LEU A 90 -16.30 26.52 0.32
N LYS A 91 -17.35 26.97 1.02
CA LYS A 91 -17.75 28.37 1.03
C LYS A 91 -17.15 29.01 2.28
N ASN A 92 -16.18 29.86 1.99
CA ASN A 92 -15.85 31.14 2.63
C ASN A 92 -15.22 31.11 4.02
N ASP A 93 -13.99 31.64 4.04
CA ASP A 93 -13.59 32.82 4.79
C ASP A 93 -13.82 32.80 6.31
N GLU A 94 -12.83 32.32 7.07
CA GLU A 94 -12.28 33.04 8.23
C GLU A 94 -11.03 32.32 8.75
N PHE A 95 -9.85 32.80 8.33
CA PHE A 95 -8.59 32.44 8.95
C PHE A 95 -8.44 33.23 10.25
N THR A 96 -9.05 32.74 11.33
CA THR A 96 -8.71 33.23 12.67
C THR A 96 -7.37 32.61 13.08
N GLN A 97 -6.36 33.47 13.15
CA GLN A 97 -5.03 33.15 13.67
C GLN A 97 -5.14 32.68 15.13
N ILE A 98 -4.97 31.38 15.37
CA ILE A 98 -4.70 30.88 16.72
C ILE A 98 -3.17 30.85 16.87
N LYS A 99 -2.63 31.92 17.48
CA LYS A 99 -1.29 31.89 18.07
C LYS A 99 -1.30 30.89 19.21
N SER A 100 -0.75 29.69 18.97
CA SER A 100 -0.37 28.75 20.01
C SER A 100 1.03 29.13 20.51
N THR A 101 1.08 29.85 21.62
CA THR A 101 2.26 30.04 22.47
C THR A 101 2.76 28.67 22.93
N VAL A 102 3.98 28.31 22.52
CA VAL A 102 4.71 27.16 23.05
C VAL A 102 5.66 27.71 24.09
N ASP A 103 5.33 27.53 25.37
CA ASP A 103 6.29 27.66 26.46
C ASP A 103 7.09 26.37 26.54
N ASP A 104 8.39 26.46 26.26
CA ASP A 104 9.38 25.44 26.59
C ASP A 104 9.44 25.24 28.11
N PRO A 105 9.68 24.01 28.59
CA PRO A 105 10.63 23.90 29.69
C PRO A 105 11.84 23.04 29.35
N VAL A 106 12.97 23.68 29.67
CA VAL A 106 14.36 23.26 29.60
C VAL A 106 14.64 21.98 30.42
N ASN A 107 15.49 21.15 29.82
CA ASN A 107 16.17 19.98 30.37
C ASN A 107 17.15 20.35 31.51
N GLU A 108 17.14 19.61 32.63
CA GLU A 108 18.28 19.53 33.55
C GLU A 108 18.44 18.12 34.17
N SER A 109 19.45 17.40 33.66
CA SER A 109 20.49 16.58 34.34
C SER A 109 20.20 16.05 35.77
N THR A 110 20.42 14.77 36.13
CA THR A 110 21.75 14.17 36.38
C THR A 110 21.63 12.68 36.76
N ASP A 111 22.64 11.91 36.31
CA ASP A 111 23.34 10.73 36.88
C ASP A 111 22.69 9.84 37.95
N GLU A 112 22.81 8.50 37.81
CA GLU A 112 23.79 7.69 38.57
C GLU A 112 23.68 6.17 38.28
N LEU A 113 24.82 5.51 38.37
CA LEU A 113 25.16 4.14 38.00
C LEU A 113 24.50 3.06 38.88
N THR A 114 24.36 1.82 38.36
CA THR A 114 25.18 0.66 38.83
C THR A 114 24.82 -0.66 38.14
N ALA A 115 25.88 -1.40 37.82
CA ALA A 115 25.91 -2.70 37.17
C ALA A 115 25.48 -3.85 38.09
N LYS A 116 25.03 -4.98 37.49
CA LYS A 116 25.41 -6.33 37.92
C LYS A 116 25.12 -7.38 36.83
N ASN A 117 26.22 -7.86 36.24
CA ASN A 117 26.30 -9.05 35.39
C ASN A 117 26.47 -10.32 36.25
N LYS A 118 26.24 -11.48 35.60
CA LYS A 118 26.63 -12.87 35.96
C LYS A 118 25.63 -13.58 36.90
N SER A 119 25.06 -14.74 36.56
CA SER A 119 25.76 -15.95 36.13
C SER A 119 24.80 -16.97 35.49
N VAL A 120 25.27 -17.62 34.43
CA VAL A 120 24.72 -18.86 33.84
C VAL A 120 25.76 -19.96 34.11
N PRO A 121 25.43 -21.11 34.71
CA PRO A 121 26.34 -22.23 34.78
C PRO A 121 26.26 -23.09 33.52
N VAL A 122 27.46 -23.43 33.03
CA VAL A 122 27.78 -24.37 31.97
C VAL A 122 27.54 -25.80 32.48
N ASN A 123 26.87 -26.62 31.66
CA ASN A 123 26.79 -28.07 31.86
C ASN A 123 27.96 -28.75 31.14
N GLU A 124 28.78 -29.47 31.89
CA GLU A 124 29.63 -30.56 31.38
C GLU A 124 29.59 -31.70 32.39
N SER A 125 28.96 -32.81 32.00
CA SER A 125 29.39 -34.22 32.18
C SER A 125 28.26 -35.15 31.73
#